data_AF-A0A382TV29-F1
#
_entry.id   AF-A0A382TV29-F1
#
_cell.length_a   1.000
_cell.length_b   1.000
_cell.length_c   1.000
_cell.angle_alpha   90.00
_cell.angle_beta   90.00
_cell.angle_gamma   90.00
#
_symmetry.space_group_name_H-M   'P 1'
#
loop_
_entity.id
_entity.type
_entity.pdbx_description
1 polymer ?
#
loop_
_entity_poly.entity_id
_entity_poly.type
_entity_poly.pdbx_seq_one_letter_code
_entity_poly.pdbx_strand_id
1 'polypeptide(L)'
;MVIPKNTYDYIVVGAGTAGCVLANRLSEDPEVSVLLVEAGPEDRSVFLKMPSAFAHAMNSWKYDWNYISDPEPYLENRQLSCPRGRVLGGSSSINAMCFVRGHRLDFDCWAKATGFKNWSYKNCLPYFKKLETFSGGTSEFRGGSGPVSVIAPHFSNPLCEVFAQASSEAGYPWNRDTNGEQQEGFGLMDQMIRDGTRESGSTAYLDPVRQR
;
A
#
# COMPACT_ATOMS: atom_id res chain seq x y z
N MET A 1 16.33 -23.34 -9.38
CA MET A 1 17.55 -22.65 -8.90
C MET A 1 18.25 -22.13 -10.14
N VAL A 2 17.99 -20.88 -10.52
CA VAL A 2 18.67 -20.23 -11.66
C VAL A 2 20.02 -19.77 -11.14
N ILE A 3 21.10 -20.20 -11.79
CA ILE A 3 22.46 -19.73 -11.47
C ILE A 3 22.48 -18.22 -11.75
N PRO A 4 22.93 -17.35 -10.81
CA PRO A 4 22.90 -15.92 -11.04
C PRO A 4 23.75 -15.57 -12.26
N LYS A 5 23.29 -14.63 -13.08
CA LYS A 5 24.22 -13.87 -13.92
C LYS A 5 25.22 -13.19 -12.97
N ASN A 6 26.51 -13.21 -13.29
CA ASN A 6 27.53 -12.55 -12.46
C ASN A 6 27.38 -11.01 -12.44
N THR A 7 26.47 -10.45 -13.25
CA THR A 7 26.19 -9.02 -13.38
C THR A 7 24.70 -8.80 -13.63
N TYR A 8 24.16 -7.74 -13.04
CA TYR A 8 22.80 -7.24 -13.26
C TYR A 8 22.86 -5.72 -13.51
N ASP A 9 21.94 -5.18 -14.31
CA ASP A 9 21.86 -3.73 -14.54
C ASP A 9 21.36 -3.01 -13.28
N TYR A 10 20.42 -3.63 -12.56
CA TYR A 10 19.90 -3.12 -11.30
C TYR A 10 19.86 -4.20 -10.22
N ILE A 11 20.22 -3.80 -9.00
CA ILE A 11 20.00 -4.59 -7.79
C ILE A 11 19.03 -3.80 -6.91
N VAL A 12 17.83 -4.34 -6.71
CA VAL A 12 16.81 -3.78 -5.81
C VAL A 12 16.89 -4.52 -4.48
N VAL A 13 17.21 -3.79 -3.42
CA VAL A 13 17.33 -4.34 -2.07
C VAL A 13 16.02 -4.12 -1.32
N GLY A 14 15.32 -5.22 -1.05
CA GLY A 14 14.01 -5.29 -0.40
C GLY A 14 12.87 -5.45 -1.41
N ALA A 15 12.19 -6.59 -1.38
CA ALA A 15 10.94 -6.84 -2.11
C ALA A 15 9.72 -6.33 -1.33
N GLY A 16 9.81 -5.11 -0.79
CA GLY A 16 8.70 -4.40 -0.17
C GLY A 16 7.79 -3.72 -1.20
N THR A 17 6.81 -2.93 -0.74
CA THR A 17 5.85 -2.23 -1.60
C THR A 17 6.52 -1.49 -2.77
N ALA A 18 7.52 -0.66 -2.51
CA ALA A 18 8.22 0.09 -3.56
C ALA A 18 9.18 -0.80 -4.38
N GLY A 19 9.86 -1.75 -3.73
CA GLY A 19 10.79 -2.64 -4.40
C GLY A 19 10.12 -3.54 -5.44
N CYS A 20 8.93 -4.05 -5.13
CA CYS A 20 8.12 -4.81 -6.09
C CYS A 20 7.74 -3.95 -7.31
N VAL A 21 7.35 -2.70 -7.10
CA VAL A 21 7.03 -1.76 -8.20
C VAL A 21 8.27 -1.51 -9.06
N LEU A 22 9.41 -1.22 -8.44
CA LEU A 22 10.67 -0.96 -9.15
C LEU A 22 11.10 -2.17 -9.96
N ALA A 23 11.13 -3.36 -9.37
CA ALA A 23 11.52 -4.59 -10.05
C ALA A 23 10.58 -4.90 -11.24
N ASN A 24 9.27 -4.70 -11.07
CA ASN A 24 8.31 -4.88 -12.15
C ASN A 24 8.52 -3.90 -13.30
N ARG A 25 8.68 -2.60 -13.01
CA ARG A 25 8.80 -1.56 -14.04
C ARG A 25 10.15 -1.55 -14.74
N LEU A 26 11.24 -1.80 -14.02
CA LEU A 26 12.58 -1.89 -14.62
C LEU A 26 12.69 -3.10 -15.55
N SER A 27 12.11 -4.24 -15.16
CA SER A 27 12.10 -5.47 -15.99
C SER A 27 11.03 -5.47 -17.10
N GLU A 28 10.33 -4.35 -17.34
CA GLU A 28 9.47 -4.23 -18.53
C GLU A 28 10.29 -4.21 -19.83
N ASP A 29 11.52 -3.70 -19.76
CA ASP A 29 12.48 -3.79 -20.86
C ASP A 29 13.20 -5.15 -20.80
N PRO A 30 13.04 -6.03 -21.81
CA PRO A 30 13.67 -7.36 -21.81
C PRO A 30 15.20 -7.32 -21.88
N GLU A 31 15.79 -6.18 -22.26
CA GLU A 31 17.25 -6.00 -22.28
C GLU A 31 17.81 -5.63 -20.89
N VAL A 32 16.94 -5.27 -19.93
CA VAL A 32 17.32 -4.87 -18.57
C VAL A 32 17.22 -6.06 -17.61
N SER A 33 18.34 -6.39 -16.97
CA SER A 33 18.43 -7.43 -15.94
C SER A 33 18.31 -6.86 -14.53
N VAL A 34 17.37 -7.40 -13.75
CA VAL A 34 17.10 -6.94 -12.37
C VAL A 34 17.26 -8.08 -11.37
N LEU A 35 18.10 -7.89 -10.36
CA LEU A 35 18.16 -8.74 -9.18
C LEU A 35 17.34 -8.10 -8.05
N LEU A 36 16.27 -8.78 -7.63
CA LEU A 36 15.49 -8.39 -6.45
C LEU A 36 15.88 -9.26 -5.26
N VAL A 37 16.37 -8.64 -4.18
CA VAL A 37 16.83 -9.33 -2.97
C VAL A 37 15.87 -9.05 -1.83
N GLU A 38 15.34 -10.09 -1.18
CA GLU A 38 14.44 -9.97 -0.02
C GLU A 38 14.99 -10.77 1.16
N ALA A 39 14.92 -10.19 2.36
CA ALA A 39 15.38 -10.84 3.59
C ALA A 39 14.36 -11.85 4.14
N GLY A 40 13.07 -11.60 3.92
CA GLY A 40 11.97 -12.44 4.36
C GLY A 40 11.67 -13.64 3.47
N PRO A 41 10.79 -14.55 3.93
CA PRO A 41 10.34 -15.68 3.14
C PRO A 41 9.35 -15.26 2.05
N GLU A 42 8.92 -16.23 1.24
CA GLU A 42 7.77 -16.04 0.35
C GLU A 42 6.44 -15.85 1.11
N ASP A 43 5.47 -15.21 0.45
CA ASP A 43 4.16 -14.80 0.94
C ASP A 43 3.05 -15.86 0.78
N ARG A 44 3.38 -17.14 0.99
CA ARG A 44 2.45 -18.27 0.71
C ARG A 44 1.39 -18.53 1.77
N SER A 45 1.54 -17.98 2.98
CA SER A 45 0.68 -18.28 4.12
C SER A 45 -0.74 -17.74 3.98
N VAL A 46 -1.73 -18.51 4.43
CA VAL A 46 -3.14 -18.06 4.47
C VAL A 46 -3.32 -16.82 5.33
N PHE A 47 -2.53 -16.65 6.41
CA PHE A 47 -2.60 -15.47 7.27
C PHE A 47 -2.15 -14.18 6.56
N LEU A 48 -1.29 -14.31 5.55
CA LEU A 48 -0.88 -13.16 4.72
C LEU A 48 -1.96 -12.84 3.68
N LYS A 49 -2.70 -13.83 3.19
CA LYS A 49 -3.71 -13.66 2.13
C LYS A 49 -5.09 -13.24 2.65
N MET A 50 -5.45 -13.67 3.86
CA MET A 50 -6.76 -13.43 4.45
C MET A 50 -6.82 -12.05 5.13
N PRO A 51 -7.66 -11.10 4.67
CA PRO A 51 -7.72 -9.76 5.23
C PRO A 51 -8.04 -9.72 6.74
N SER A 52 -8.98 -10.56 7.20
CA SER A 52 -9.36 -10.64 8.62
C SER A 52 -8.24 -11.14 9.53
N ALA A 53 -7.19 -11.76 8.98
CA ALA A 53 -6.05 -12.24 9.74
C ALA A 53 -4.88 -11.25 9.85
N PHE A 54 -5.04 -10.00 9.40
CA PHE A 54 -3.92 -9.04 9.36
C PHE A 54 -3.21 -8.88 10.72
N ALA A 55 -3.95 -8.91 11.84
CA ALA A 55 -3.35 -8.83 13.17
C ALA A 55 -2.44 -10.04 13.49
N HIS A 56 -2.75 -11.23 12.97
CA HIS A 56 -1.87 -12.39 13.09
C HIS A 56 -0.63 -12.27 12.20
N ALA A 57 -0.79 -11.73 10.99
CA ALA A 57 0.34 -11.47 10.09
C ALA A 57 1.31 -10.43 10.65
N MET A 58 0.77 -9.32 11.18
CA MET A 58 1.53 -8.20 11.73
C MET A 58 2.29 -8.56 13.00
N ASN A 59 1.75 -9.42 13.86
CA ASN A 59 2.39 -9.84 15.11
C ASN A 59 3.20 -11.15 14.96
N SER A 60 3.56 -11.53 13.72
CA SER A 60 4.28 -12.77 13.47
C SER A 60 5.79 -12.55 13.51
N TRP A 61 6.49 -13.25 14.41
CA TRP A 61 7.96 -13.30 14.42
C TRP A 61 8.57 -13.76 13.08
N LYS A 62 7.79 -14.49 12.27
CA LYS A 62 8.23 -14.99 10.97
C LYS A 62 8.22 -13.90 9.90
N TYR A 63 7.17 -13.08 9.88
CA TYR A 63 6.87 -12.12 8.81
C TYR A 63 7.07 -10.66 9.18
N ASP A 64 7.40 -10.38 10.44
CA ASP A 64 7.70 -9.05 10.96
C ASP A 64 9.18 -8.99 11.39
N TRP A 65 9.80 -7.82 11.22
CA TRP A 65 11.09 -7.50 11.83
C TRP A 65 11.01 -7.35 13.35
N ASN A 66 9.81 -7.09 13.90
CA ASN A 66 9.55 -6.94 15.34
C ASN A 66 10.41 -5.85 15.99
N TYR A 67 10.57 -4.71 15.31
CA TYR A 67 11.24 -3.58 15.92
C TYR A 67 10.45 -3.07 17.13
N ILE A 68 11.19 -2.62 18.14
CA ILE A 68 10.66 -1.98 19.33
C ILE A 68 11.33 -0.61 19.42
N SER A 69 10.55 0.44 19.70
CA SER A 69 11.11 1.77 19.91
C SER A 69 11.96 1.84 21.18
N ASP A 70 12.82 2.84 21.27
CA ASP A 70 13.36 3.26 22.56
C ASP A 70 12.22 3.75 23.47
N PRO A 71 12.45 3.82 24.80
CA PRO A 71 11.47 4.40 25.73
C PRO A 71 11.12 5.83 25.32
N GLU A 72 9.85 6.07 25.03
CA GLU A 72 9.38 7.38 24.55
C GLU A 72 9.07 8.31 25.75
N PRO A 73 9.84 9.40 25.96
CA PRO A 73 9.72 10.24 27.17
C PRO A 73 8.34 10.89 27.32
N TYR A 74 7.69 11.17 26.19
CA TYR A 74 6.37 11.80 26.13
C TYR A 74 5.22 10.79 26.15
N LEU A 75 5.53 9.50 26.29
CA LEU A 75 4.57 8.40 26.40
C LEU A 75 4.80 7.59 27.68
N GLU A 76 5.13 8.27 28.78
CA GLU A 76 5.43 7.65 30.08
C GLU A 76 6.56 6.60 30.00
N ASN A 77 7.56 6.86 29.16
CA ASN A 77 8.67 5.94 28.88
C ASN A 77 8.24 4.57 28.35
N ARG A 78 7.05 4.46 27.75
CA ARG A 78 6.63 3.22 27.08
C ARG A 78 7.51 2.94 25.87
N GLN A 79 7.77 1.67 25.64
CA GLN A 79 8.31 1.17 24.37
C GLN A 79 7.15 0.70 23.49
N LEU A 80 7.20 1.05 22.21
CA LEU A 80 6.15 0.73 21.26
C LEU A 80 6.61 -0.34 20.29
N SER A 81 5.71 -1.27 19.95
CA SER A 81 5.92 -2.17 18.83
C SER A 81 5.87 -1.39 17.52
N CYS A 82 6.86 -1.60 16.66
CA CYS A 82 7.03 -0.94 15.37
C CYS A 82 7.09 -1.99 14.24
N PRO A 83 5.97 -2.66 13.92
CA PRO A 83 5.96 -3.76 12.96
C PRO A 83 6.38 -3.30 11.56
N ARG A 84 7.26 -4.05 10.92
CA ARG A 84 7.73 -3.88 9.53
C ARG A 84 7.81 -5.23 8.85
N GLY A 85 7.14 -5.35 7.70
CA GLY A 85 7.07 -6.63 7.00
C GLY A 85 8.44 -7.10 6.53
N ARG A 86 8.77 -8.34 6.86
CA ARG A 86 9.93 -9.12 6.45
C ARG A 86 9.43 -10.37 5.73
N VAL A 87 8.98 -10.18 4.49
CA VAL A 87 8.35 -11.18 3.61
C VAL A 87 8.27 -10.58 2.20
N LEU A 88 8.14 -11.37 1.14
CA LEU A 88 7.80 -10.81 -0.18
C LEU A 88 6.54 -9.92 -0.10
N GLY A 89 6.61 -8.74 -0.71
CA GLY A 89 5.65 -7.64 -0.58
C GLY A 89 5.90 -6.72 0.63
N GLY A 90 6.79 -7.10 1.55
CA GLY A 90 7.16 -6.37 2.75
C GLY A 90 5.95 -5.99 3.59
N SER A 91 5.88 -4.74 4.05
CA SER A 91 4.78 -4.27 4.90
C SER A 91 3.41 -4.33 4.22
N SER A 92 3.31 -4.31 2.88
CA SER A 92 2.01 -4.48 2.21
C SER A 92 1.39 -5.86 2.43
N SER A 93 2.22 -6.87 2.69
CA SER A 93 1.77 -8.25 2.98
C SER A 93 1.27 -8.44 4.42
N ILE A 94 1.48 -7.47 5.31
CA ILE A 94 1.06 -7.55 6.73
C ILE A 94 0.18 -6.39 7.21
N ASN A 95 0.01 -5.32 6.41
CA ASN A 95 -0.75 -4.12 6.82
C ASN A 95 -2.27 -4.37 6.93
N ALA A 96 -3.03 -3.33 7.30
CA ALA A 96 -4.49 -3.38 7.38
C ALA A 96 -5.22 -3.16 6.02
N MET A 97 -4.51 -3.21 4.89
CA MET A 97 -5.01 -3.01 3.52
C MET A 97 -5.67 -1.66 3.22
N CYS A 98 -5.72 -0.75 4.20
CA CYS A 98 -6.17 0.62 4.05
C CYS A 98 -5.49 1.31 2.86
N PHE A 99 -6.29 1.85 1.94
CA PHE A 99 -5.80 2.59 0.79
C PHE A 99 -6.19 4.06 0.89
N VAL A 100 -5.22 4.88 1.27
CA VAL A 100 -5.34 6.33 1.33
C VAL A 100 -4.10 6.92 0.68
N ARG A 101 -4.28 7.78 -0.34
CA ARG A 101 -3.15 8.36 -1.08
C ARG A 101 -2.42 9.44 -0.28
N GLY A 102 -3.15 10.24 0.49
CA GLY A 102 -2.66 11.45 1.15
C GLY A 102 -3.36 12.70 0.63
N HIS A 103 -3.29 13.79 1.38
CA HIS A 103 -3.91 15.06 1.01
C HIS A 103 -3.12 15.73 -0.12
N ARG A 104 -3.78 16.53 -0.96
CA ARG A 104 -3.12 17.28 -2.05
C ARG A 104 -1.98 18.15 -1.51
N LEU A 105 -2.21 18.76 -0.35
CA LEU A 105 -1.22 19.59 0.34
C LEU A 105 -0.01 18.81 0.83
N ASP A 106 -0.09 17.51 1.09
CA ASP A 106 1.09 16.72 1.50
C ASP A 106 2.14 16.73 0.40
N PHE A 107 1.70 16.48 -0.84
CA PHE A 107 2.54 16.45 -2.04
C PHE A 107 3.01 17.84 -2.46
N ASP A 108 2.13 18.84 -2.40
CA ASP A 108 2.52 20.21 -2.74
C ASP A 108 3.52 20.78 -1.71
N CYS A 109 3.36 20.44 -0.43
CA CYS A 109 4.34 20.76 0.61
C CYS A 109 5.67 20.03 0.38
N TRP A 110 5.68 18.78 -0.05
CA TRP A 110 6.92 18.09 -0.43
C TRP A 110 7.63 18.77 -1.60
N ALA A 111 6.90 19.10 -2.66
CA ALA A 111 7.47 19.80 -3.81
C ALA A 111 8.06 21.16 -3.41
N LYS A 112 7.38 21.89 -2.53
CA LYS A 112 7.84 23.17 -1.99
C LYS A 112 9.09 23.01 -1.11
N ALA A 113 9.09 22.05 -0.19
CA ALA A 113 10.16 21.85 0.78
C ALA A 113 11.45 21.30 0.14
N THR A 114 11.32 20.44 -0.86
CA THR A 114 12.46 19.79 -1.53
C THR A 114 12.95 20.53 -2.77
N GLY A 115 12.13 21.40 -3.35
CA GLY A 115 12.36 22.01 -4.67
C GLY A 115 12.06 21.08 -5.85
N PHE A 116 11.71 19.81 -5.62
CA PHE A 116 11.37 18.87 -6.67
C PHE A 116 9.92 19.04 -7.14
N LYS A 117 9.70 19.99 -8.06
CA LYS A 117 8.37 20.36 -8.59
C LYS A 117 7.55 19.18 -9.13
N ASN A 118 8.21 18.12 -9.61
CA ASN A 118 7.54 16.92 -10.12
C ASN A 118 6.83 16.10 -9.03
N TRP A 119 7.02 16.41 -7.75
CA TRP A 119 6.33 15.77 -6.63
C TRP A 119 5.06 16.51 -6.17
N SER A 120 4.63 17.59 -6.85
CA SER A 120 3.34 18.23 -6.55
C SER A 120 2.18 17.27 -6.81
N TYR A 121 1.03 17.44 -6.15
CA TYR A 121 -0.11 16.54 -6.32
C TYR A 121 -0.54 16.40 -7.78
N LYS A 122 -0.56 17.52 -8.52
CA LYS A 122 -0.90 17.55 -9.95
C LYS A 122 -0.04 16.58 -10.77
N ASN A 123 1.25 16.47 -10.45
CA ASN A 123 2.21 15.62 -11.15
C ASN A 123 2.18 14.17 -10.64
N CYS A 124 1.82 13.94 -9.38
CA CYS A 124 1.64 12.61 -8.81
C CYS A 124 0.32 11.94 -9.23
N LEU A 125 -0.75 12.71 -9.48
CA LEU A 125 -2.08 12.19 -9.79
C LEU A 125 -2.10 11.16 -10.95
N PRO A 126 -1.42 11.38 -12.10
CA PRO A 126 -1.33 10.37 -13.15
C PRO A 126 -0.73 9.03 -12.67
N TYR A 127 0.23 9.07 -11.74
CA TYR A 127 0.83 7.86 -11.17
C TYR A 127 -0.10 7.16 -10.18
N PHE A 128 -0.86 7.89 -9.38
CA PHE A 128 -1.91 7.29 -8.54
C PHE A 128 -2.98 6.59 -9.39
N LYS A 129 -3.39 7.20 -10.51
CA LYS A 129 -4.31 6.58 -11.46
C LYS A 129 -3.69 5.36 -12.16
N LYS A 130 -2.40 5.41 -12.51
CA LYS A 130 -1.67 4.28 -13.11
C LYS A 130 -1.49 3.11 -12.12
N LEU A 131 -1.48 3.38 -10.82
CA LEU A 131 -1.26 2.38 -9.78
C LEU A 131 -2.50 1.50 -9.54
N GLU A 132 -3.70 2.05 -9.62
CA GLU A 132 -4.93 1.37 -9.18
C GLU A 132 -5.85 0.90 -10.30
N THR A 133 -6.58 -0.18 -10.03
CA THR A 133 -7.86 -0.51 -10.63
C THR A 133 -8.93 -0.33 -9.56
N PHE A 134 -9.65 0.79 -9.60
CA PHE A 134 -10.68 1.09 -8.59
C PHE A 134 -12.03 0.47 -8.96
N SER A 135 -12.65 -0.24 -8.01
CA SER A 135 -13.94 -0.91 -8.22
C SER A 135 -15.12 0.06 -8.40
N GLY A 136 -14.99 1.32 -7.94
CA GLY A 136 -16.02 2.36 -8.12
C GLY A 136 -16.03 3.02 -9.51
N GLY A 137 -15.11 2.63 -10.40
CA GLY A 137 -15.00 3.16 -11.76
C GLY A 137 -13.97 4.28 -11.92
N THR A 138 -13.65 4.58 -13.17
CA THR A 138 -12.68 5.64 -13.50
C THR A 138 -13.29 7.03 -13.35
N SER A 139 -12.46 8.01 -13.00
CA SER A 139 -12.86 9.41 -12.92
C SER A 139 -11.68 10.34 -13.22
N GLU A 140 -11.87 11.65 -13.02
CA GLU A 140 -10.75 12.60 -13.02
C GLU A 140 -9.65 12.18 -12.04
N PHE A 141 -10.03 11.66 -10.88
CA PHE A 141 -9.13 11.30 -9.78
C PHE A 141 -8.80 9.81 -9.69
N ARG A 142 -9.65 8.92 -10.20
CA ARG A 142 -9.53 7.46 -10.01
C ARG A 142 -8.99 6.73 -11.24
N GLY A 143 -8.19 5.69 -10.99
CA GLY A 143 -7.63 4.78 -12.00
C GLY A 143 -8.50 3.54 -12.21
N GLY A 144 -8.34 2.85 -13.34
CA GLY A 144 -9.17 1.68 -13.67
C GLY A 144 -8.45 0.53 -14.36
N SER A 145 -7.12 0.60 -14.47
CA SER A 145 -6.32 -0.41 -15.18
C SER A 145 -4.95 -0.64 -14.56
N GLY A 146 -4.69 -0.05 -13.38
CA GLY A 146 -3.47 -0.26 -12.63
C GLY A 146 -3.41 -1.64 -11.98
N PRO A 147 -2.21 -2.12 -11.65
CA PRO A 147 -2.02 -3.47 -11.12
C PRO A 147 -2.62 -3.68 -9.73
N VAL A 148 -2.79 -2.64 -8.91
CA VAL A 148 -3.34 -2.78 -7.55
C VAL A 148 -4.86 -2.74 -7.60
N SER A 149 -5.53 -3.82 -7.18
CA SER A 149 -6.99 -3.83 -6.99
C SER A 149 -7.36 -2.99 -5.76
N VAL A 150 -8.13 -1.93 -5.97
CA VAL A 150 -8.64 -1.07 -4.90
C VAL A 150 -10.17 -1.18 -4.88
N ILE A 151 -10.71 -1.68 -3.78
CA ILE A 151 -12.16 -1.84 -3.63
C ILE A 151 -12.74 -0.68 -2.82
N ALA A 152 -13.84 -0.13 -3.32
CA ALA A 152 -14.71 0.74 -2.57
C ALA A 152 -15.44 -0.10 -1.51
N PRO A 153 -15.34 0.24 -0.22
CA PRO A 153 -16.03 -0.46 0.85
C PRO A 153 -17.54 -0.21 0.78
N HIS A 154 -18.31 -1.16 1.31
CA HIS A 154 -19.75 -1.02 1.54
C HIS A 154 -20.04 -1.12 3.03
N PHE A 155 -21.19 -0.59 3.46
CA PHE A 155 -21.69 -0.78 4.81
C PHE A 155 -21.97 -2.28 5.03
N SER A 156 -21.06 -2.94 5.75
CA SER A 156 -21.17 -4.35 6.10
C SER A 156 -21.56 -4.57 7.56
N ASN A 157 -21.53 -3.49 8.37
CA ASN A 157 -21.87 -3.49 9.78
C ASN A 157 -22.82 -2.32 10.08
N PRO A 158 -23.97 -2.55 10.76
CA PRO A 158 -24.88 -1.47 11.17
C PRO A 158 -24.22 -0.31 11.93
N LEU A 159 -23.13 -0.58 12.66
CA LEU A 159 -22.38 0.47 13.36
C LEU A 159 -21.77 1.51 12.40
N CYS A 160 -21.47 1.14 11.17
CA CYS A 160 -20.96 2.09 10.18
C CYS A 160 -22.05 3.10 9.79
N GLU A 161 -23.31 2.68 9.65
CA GLU A 161 -24.43 3.59 9.36
C GLU A 161 -24.69 4.55 10.54
N VAL A 162 -24.67 4.02 11.77
CA VAL A 162 -24.80 4.83 12.99
C VAL A 162 -23.67 5.87 13.06
N PHE A 163 -22.44 5.47 12.75
CA PHE A 163 -21.30 6.38 12.72
C PHE A 163 -21.43 7.46 11.63
N ALA A 164 -21.95 7.10 10.45
CA ALA A 164 -22.23 8.05 9.37
C ALA A 164 -23.29 9.09 9.77
N GLN A 165 -24.37 8.65 10.45
CA GLN A 165 -25.40 9.54 10.98
C GLN A 165 -24.82 10.50 12.03
N ALA A 166 -24.07 9.96 13.01
CA ALA A 166 -23.42 10.78 14.04
C ALA A 166 -22.46 11.82 13.44
N SER A 167 -21.73 11.48 12.37
CA SER A 167 -20.85 12.43 11.69
C SER A 167 -21.62 13.61 11.06
N SER A 168 -22.80 13.32 10.51
CA SER A 168 -23.69 14.34 9.92
C SER A 168 -24.32 15.23 11.01
N GLU A 169 -24.75 14.65 12.13
CA GLU A 169 -25.27 15.38 13.30
C GLU A 169 -24.20 16.31 13.91
N ALA A 170 -22.94 15.88 13.90
CA ALA A 170 -21.80 16.70 14.32
C ALA A 170 -21.42 17.80 13.30
N GLY A 171 -22.12 17.88 12.16
CA GLY A 171 -21.93 18.92 11.14
C GLY A 171 -20.85 18.62 10.09
N TYR A 172 -20.37 17.38 10.01
CA TYR A 172 -19.36 17.00 9.01
C TYR A 172 -19.98 16.27 7.81
N PRO A 173 -19.46 16.50 6.59
CA PRO A 173 -19.98 15.84 5.40
C PRO A 173 -19.57 14.36 5.35
N TRP A 174 -20.48 13.55 4.80
CA TRP A 174 -20.16 12.18 4.42
C TRP A 174 -19.42 12.14 3.07
N ASN A 175 -18.15 11.77 3.10
CA ASN A 175 -17.29 11.62 1.94
C ASN A 175 -17.40 10.20 1.35
N ARG A 176 -17.84 10.13 0.09
CA ARG A 176 -17.98 8.86 -0.64
C ARG A 176 -16.69 8.40 -1.32
N ASP A 177 -15.71 9.29 -1.47
CA ASP A 177 -14.42 9.00 -2.09
C ASP A 177 -13.32 9.85 -1.45
N THR A 178 -12.69 9.29 -0.41
CA THR A 178 -11.60 9.93 0.33
C THR A 178 -10.31 10.08 -0.49
N ASN A 179 -10.24 9.47 -1.68
CA ASN A 179 -9.13 9.57 -2.63
C ASN A 179 -9.49 10.43 -3.86
N GLY A 180 -10.68 11.06 -3.84
CA GLY A 180 -11.26 11.87 -4.91
C GLY A 180 -10.89 13.35 -4.83
N GLU A 181 -11.84 14.21 -5.23
CA GLU A 181 -11.64 15.66 -5.31
C GLU A 181 -11.35 16.31 -3.95
N GLN A 182 -12.12 15.91 -2.94
CA GLN A 182 -12.06 16.38 -1.56
C GLN A 182 -11.80 15.19 -0.63
N GLN A 183 -10.79 15.31 0.23
CA GLN A 183 -10.47 14.27 1.20
C GLN A 183 -11.15 14.49 2.56
N GLU A 184 -11.33 15.75 2.97
CA GLU A 184 -11.95 16.10 4.25
C GLU A 184 -13.38 15.56 4.38
N GLY A 185 -13.71 15.05 5.56
CA GLY A 185 -15.02 14.49 5.89
C GLY A 185 -14.92 13.09 6.50
N PHE A 186 -16.09 12.48 6.73
CA PHE A 186 -16.20 11.12 7.24
C PHE A 186 -16.56 10.18 6.10
N GLY A 187 -15.84 9.08 5.95
CA GLY A 187 -16.10 8.14 4.88
C GLY A 187 -15.60 6.76 5.22
N LEU A 188 -16.02 5.80 4.41
CA LEU A 188 -15.42 4.47 4.46
C LEU A 188 -14.07 4.50 3.74
N MET A 189 -13.18 3.62 4.17
CA MET A 189 -11.81 3.56 3.69
C MET A 189 -11.66 2.49 2.61
N ASP A 190 -11.14 2.90 1.45
CA ASP A 190 -10.79 1.99 0.36
C ASP A 190 -9.80 0.91 0.83
N GLN A 191 -9.86 -0.27 0.19
CA GLN A 191 -9.06 -1.42 0.58
C GLN A 191 -8.32 -2.03 -0.61
N MET A 192 -7.06 -2.42 -0.40
CA MET A 192 -6.27 -3.19 -1.37
C MET A 192 -6.62 -4.68 -1.29
N ILE A 193 -7.67 -5.08 -1.99
CA ILE A 193 -8.21 -6.46 -1.99
C ILE A 193 -8.56 -6.86 -3.42
N ARG A 194 -8.22 -8.09 -3.81
CA ARG A 194 -8.60 -8.72 -5.07
C ARG A 194 -9.30 -10.04 -4.78
N ASP A 195 -10.53 -10.20 -5.27
CA ASP A 195 -11.32 -11.43 -5.16
C ASP A 195 -11.39 -12.00 -3.72
N GLY A 196 -11.53 -11.11 -2.73
CA GLY A 196 -11.59 -11.45 -1.30
C GLY A 196 -10.24 -11.74 -0.64
N THR A 197 -9.13 -11.61 -1.38
CA THR A 197 -7.77 -11.79 -0.88
C THR A 197 -7.01 -10.47 -0.81
N ARG A 198 -6.06 -10.35 0.12
CA ARG A 198 -5.17 -9.19 0.23
C ARG A 198 -4.42 -8.97 -1.10
N GLU A 199 -4.41 -7.72 -1.56
CA GLU A 199 -3.53 -7.30 -2.64
C GLU A 199 -2.26 -6.65 -2.07
N SER A 200 -1.11 -7.32 -2.20
CA SER A 200 0.20 -6.83 -1.77
C SER A 200 1.02 -6.33 -2.96
N GLY A 201 2.18 -5.71 -2.70
CA GLY A 201 3.14 -5.39 -3.75
C GLY A 201 3.64 -6.63 -4.49
N SER A 202 3.78 -7.77 -3.81
CA SER A 202 4.17 -9.05 -4.42
C SER A 202 3.08 -9.56 -5.37
N THR A 203 1.82 -9.62 -4.91
CA THR A 203 0.72 -10.15 -5.73
C THR A 203 0.38 -9.23 -6.90
N ALA A 204 0.41 -7.90 -6.70
CA ALA A 204 0.08 -6.94 -7.75
C ALA A 204 1.20 -6.79 -8.80
N TYR A 205 2.48 -6.80 -8.39
CA TYR A 205 3.59 -6.44 -9.26
C TYR A 205 4.56 -7.58 -9.57
N LEU A 206 4.74 -8.58 -8.71
CA LEU A 206 5.70 -9.66 -8.95
C LEU A 206 5.03 -10.89 -9.56
N ASP A 207 3.92 -11.36 -8.98
CA ASP A 207 3.24 -12.59 -9.42
C ASP A 207 2.93 -12.61 -10.93
N PRO A 208 2.44 -11.53 -11.57
CA PRO A 208 2.16 -11.52 -13.00
C PRO A 208 3.41 -11.63 -13.89
N VAL A 209 4.60 -11.40 -13.33
CA VAL A 209 5.86 -11.25 -14.10
C VAL A 209 6.99 -12.13 -13.58
N ARG A 210 6.70 -13.14 -12.73
CA ARG A 210 7.71 -14.05 -12.14
C ARG A 210 8.60 -14.80 -13.14
N GLN A 211 8.23 -14.81 -14.42
CA GLN A 211 8.98 -15.47 -15.49
C GLN A 211 9.98 -14.53 -16.20
N ARG A 212 10.08 -13.26 -15.78
CA ARG A 212 11.06 -12.29 -16.30
C ARG A 212 12.40 -12.41 -15.57
#